data_AF-A0A397G5X9-F1
#
_entry.id   AF-A0A397G5X9-F1
#
_cell.length_a   1.000
_cell.length_b   1.000
_cell.length_c   1.000
_cell.angle_alpha   90.00
_cell.angle_beta   90.00
_cell.angle_gamma   90.00
#
_symmetry.space_group_name_H-M   'P 1'
#
loop_
_entity.id
_entity.type
_entity.pdbx_description
1 polymer ?
#
loop_
_entity_poly.entity_id
_entity_poly.type
_entity_poly.pdbx_seq_one_letter_code
_entity_poly.pdbx_strand_id
1 'polypeptide(L)'
;MRVSTSGKKKEAQRHKNVYSFQPNKNTNKKTQIINSLPISGVCQRCKDILEWRKKFNKYKPLTIPKRCVSCEEKTIKEAYHILCDKCANKKGVCSKCQQSTQIIISDVKSDKELLKEQQERDRLLSTLSERKKRTYIRKLEREEEPSLSDLIQSSNDNNDIDDIDDIDDIDDVDNISKEESDEEDEQN
;
A
#
# COMPACT_ATOMS: atom_id res chain seq x y z
N MET A 1 44.74 30.91 35.19
CA MET A 1 45.72 30.87 34.07
C MET A 1 45.03 30.30 32.83
N ARG A 2 44.96 31.06 31.73
CA ARG A 2 44.47 30.55 30.43
C ARG A 2 45.67 30.10 29.61
N VAL A 3 45.79 28.81 29.36
CA VAL A 3 46.86 28.25 28.52
C VAL A 3 46.43 28.40 27.06
N SER A 4 47.10 29.29 26.32
CA SER A 4 46.93 29.44 24.88
C SER A 4 47.65 28.28 24.18
N THR A 5 46.91 27.26 23.76
CA THR A 5 47.44 26.23 22.87
C THR A 5 47.49 26.80 21.44
N SER A 6 48.66 27.28 21.03
CA SER A 6 48.95 27.55 19.61
C SER A 6 48.98 26.22 18.85
N GLY A 7 47.79 25.74 18.48
CA GLY A 7 47.63 24.53 17.67
C GLY A 7 48.05 24.79 16.22
N LYS A 8 49.02 24.01 15.72
CA LYS A 8 49.34 23.97 14.28
C LYS A 8 48.05 23.71 13.50
N LYS A 9 47.73 24.57 12.52
CA LYS A 9 46.59 24.39 11.62
C LYS A 9 46.78 23.06 10.89
N LYS A 10 45.98 22.04 11.22
CA LYS A 10 45.92 20.81 10.42
C LYS A 10 45.25 21.16 9.10
N GLU A 11 45.91 20.85 8.01
CA GLU A 11 45.35 21.03 6.68
C GLU A 11 44.10 20.16 6.54
N ALA A 12 43.04 20.70 5.93
CA ALA A 12 41.80 19.97 5.77
C ALA A 12 42.05 18.71 4.93
N GLN A 13 41.28 17.65 5.20
CA GLN A 13 41.40 16.39 4.48
C GLN A 13 41.31 16.60 2.97
N ARG A 14 42.38 16.23 2.24
CA ARG A 14 42.52 16.38 0.78
C ARG A 14 41.38 15.71 0.01
N HIS A 15 40.99 14.52 0.43
CA HIS A 15 39.88 13.77 -0.15
C HIS A 15 38.63 13.95 0.70
N LYS A 16 37.82 14.94 0.34
CA LYS A 16 36.49 15.11 0.90
C LYS A 16 35.54 14.10 0.26
N ASN A 17 34.65 13.50 1.04
CA ASN A 17 33.59 12.64 0.50
C ASN A 17 32.57 13.53 -0.23
N VAL A 18 32.84 13.87 -1.49
CA VAL A 18 31.96 14.72 -2.32
C VAL A 18 30.72 13.96 -2.76
N TYR A 19 30.86 12.66 -2.98
CA TYR A 19 29.77 11.78 -3.37
C TYR A 19 29.53 10.72 -2.30
N SER A 20 28.26 10.50 -1.95
CA SER A 20 27.86 9.35 -1.15
C SER A 20 27.93 8.09 -2.01
N PHE A 21 28.53 7.01 -1.49
CA PHE A 21 28.48 5.70 -2.14
C PHE A 21 27.03 5.30 -2.43
N GLN A 22 26.71 5.10 -3.71
CA GLN A 22 25.43 4.58 -4.15
C GLN A 22 25.62 3.08 -4.45
N PRO A 23 25.01 2.18 -3.68
CA PRO A 23 25.05 0.77 -4.05
C PRO A 23 24.34 0.58 -5.38
N ASN A 24 24.93 -0.21 -6.28
CA ASN A 24 24.31 -0.57 -7.55
C ASN A 24 22.98 -1.31 -7.27
N LYS A 25 21.86 -0.59 -7.35
CA LYS A 25 20.53 -1.09 -6.95
C LYS A 25 20.05 -2.28 -7.79
N ASN A 26 20.64 -2.48 -8.97
CA ASN A 26 20.09 -3.35 -10.01
C ASN A 26 20.93 -4.61 -10.32
N THR A 27 22.12 -4.79 -9.74
CA THR A 27 22.96 -5.96 -10.05
C THR A 27 22.73 -7.16 -9.15
N ASN A 28 22.18 -6.97 -7.95
CA ASN A 28 22.05 -8.05 -6.96
C ASN A 28 20.58 -8.38 -6.65
N LYS A 29 20.12 -9.56 -7.11
CA LYS A 29 18.76 -10.07 -6.86
C LYS A 29 18.38 -10.06 -5.37
N LYS A 30 19.32 -10.37 -4.46
CA LYS A 30 19.05 -10.36 -3.01
C LYS A 30 18.77 -8.96 -2.50
N THR A 31 19.49 -7.95 -3.02
CA THR A 31 19.29 -6.55 -2.63
C THR A 31 17.94 -6.03 -3.09
N GLN A 32 17.51 -6.40 -4.30
CA GLN A 32 16.16 -6.08 -4.80
C GLN A 32 15.07 -6.65 -3.90
N ILE A 33 15.17 -7.93 -3.52
CA ILE A 33 14.25 -8.57 -2.59
C ILE A 33 14.24 -7.85 -1.24
N ILE A 34 15.41 -7.52 -0.68
CA ILE A 34 15.50 -6.81 0.61
C ILE A 34 14.84 -5.42 0.56
N ASN A 35 15.00 -4.71 -0.56
CA ASN A 35 14.40 -3.40 -0.77
C ASN A 35 12.88 -3.47 -0.97
N SER A 36 12.36 -4.54 -1.58
CA SER A 36 10.92 -4.71 -1.78
C SER A 36 10.17 -5.18 -0.52
N LEU A 37 10.87 -5.77 0.45
CA LEU A 37 10.23 -6.15 1.73
C LEU A 37 9.64 -4.90 2.40
N PRO A 38 8.39 -4.91 2.88
CA PRO A 38 7.85 -3.81 3.68
C PRO A 38 8.52 -3.76 5.07
N ILE A 39 8.41 -2.61 5.73
CA ILE A 39 8.80 -2.43 7.14
C ILE A 39 7.53 -2.05 7.90
N SER A 40 6.97 -3.00 8.65
CA SER A 40 5.71 -2.88 9.40
C SER A 40 5.93 -3.02 10.91
N GLY A 41 4.96 -2.55 11.71
CA GLY A 41 4.93 -2.83 13.16
C GLY A 41 6.02 -2.17 14.00
N VAL A 42 6.67 -1.12 13.49
CA VAL A 42 7.76 -0.39 14.17
C VAL A 42 7.46 1.10 14.28
N CYS A 43 8.05 1.73 15.30
CA CYS A 43 8.02 3.20 15.43
C CYS A 43 8.91 3.87 14.37
N GLN A 44 8.68 5.15 14.11
CA GLN A 44 9.44 5.94 13.11
C GLN A 44 10.96 5.84 13.28
N ARG A 45 11.45 6.03 14.50
CA ARG A 45 12.89 5.88 14.79
C ARG A 45 13.43 4.52 14.35
N CYS A 46 12.69 3.44 14.59
CA CYS A 46 13.11 2.11 14.19
C CYS A 46 12.98 1.89 12.68
N LYS A 47 11.95 2.46 12.05
CA LYS A 47 11.77 2.46 10.59
C LYS A 47 12.97 3.10 9.90
N ASP A 48 13.38 4.30 10.29
CA ASP A 48 14.51 5.02 9.69
C ASP A 48 15.82 4.20 9.81
N ILE A 49 16.02 3.55 10.96
CA ILE A 49 17.17 2.69 11.21
C ILE A 49 17.17 1.46 10.28
N LEU A 50 16.00 0.88 9.99
CA LEU A 50 15.86 -0.27 9.09
C LEU A 50 15.98 0.15 7.62
N GLU A 51 15.37 1.27 7.23
CA GLU A 51 15.51 1.87 5.90
C GLU A 51 16.96 2.22 5.59
N TRP A 52 17.67 2.83 6.55
CA TRP A 52 19.10 3.07 6.41
C TRP A 52 19.88 1.77 6.18
N ARG A 53 19.57 0.71 6.94
CA ARG A 53 20.20 -0.61 6.74
C ARG A 53 19.92 -1.17 5.34
N LYS A 54 18.70 -1.01 4.80
CA LYS A 54 18.36 -1.42 3.42
C LYS A 54 19.13 -0.58 2.40
N LYS A 55 19.06 0.75 2.51
CA LYS A 55 19.72 1.72 1.64
C LYS A 55 21.23 1.49 1.52
N PHE A 56 21.88 1.05 2.60
CA PHE A 56 23.33 0.82 2.64
C PHE A 56 23.73 -0.67 2.59
N ASN A 57 22.84 -1.58 2.17
CA ASN A 57 23.10 -3.03 2.07
C ASN A 57 23.63 -3.66 3.37
N LYS A 58 23.25 -3.12 4.53
CA LYS A 58 23.61 -3.61 5.87
C LYS A 58 22.49 -4.42 6.52
N TYR A 59 21.36 -4.56 5.84
CA TYR A 59 20.21 -5.34 6.31
C TYR A 59 20.48 -6.84 6.18
N LYS A 60 20.28 -7.58 7.28
CA LYS A 60 20.45 -9.04 7.35
C LYS A 60 19.08 -9.69 7.54
N PRO A 61 18.48 -10.31 6.51
CA PRO A 61 17.22 -11.04 6.65
C PRO A 61 17.42 -12.28 7.54
N LEU A 62 16.34 -12.75 8.16
CA LEU A 62 16.34 -14.01 8.91
C LEU A 62 16.20 -15.18 7.93
N THR A 63 16.98 -16.23 8.15
CA THR A 63 16.82 -17.52 7.44
C THR A 63 15.85 -18.45 8.16
N ILE A 64 15.78 -18.34 9.49
CA ILE A 64 14.95 -19.14 10.38
C ILE A 64 14.18 -18.19 11.29
N PRO A 65 12.90 -18.46 11.60
CA PRO A 65 12.14 -17.61 12.52
C PRO A 65 12.77 -17.55 13.91
N LYS A 66 12.79 -16.34 14.48
CA LYS A 66 13.37 -16.07 15.81
C LYS A 66 12.32 -16.27 16.91
N ARG A 67 12.77 -16.60 18.13
CA ARG A 67 11.92 -16.68 19.33
C ARG A 67 11.44 -15.30 19.77
N CYS A 68 10.15 -15.19 20.05
CA CYS A 68 9.51 -13.99 20.60
C CYS A 68 9.80 -13.85 22.09
N VAL A 69 10.03 -12.62 22.56
CA VAL A 69 10.24 -12.36 24.00
C VAL A 69 8.96 -12.47 24.83
N SER A 70 7.78 -12.31 24.22
CA SER A 70 6.51 -12.31 24.98
C SER A 70 5.77 -13.65 24.99
N CYS A 71 5.80 -14.41 23.89
CA CYS A 71 5.15 -15.73 23.83
C CYS A 71 6.16 -16.88 23.79
N GLU A 72 7.46 -16.57 23.72
CA GLU A 72 8.56 -17.54 23.67
C GLU A 72 8.55 -18.52 22.48
N GLU A 73 7.57 -18.44 21.59
CA GLU A 73 7.50 -19.25 20.37
C GLU A 73 8.39 -18.69 19.25
N LYS A 74 8.79 -19.55 18.31
CA LYS A 74 9.54 -19.17 17.08
C LYS A 74 8.61 -18.58 16.02
N THR A 75 8.01 -17.43 16.31
CA THR A 75 6.99 -16.80 15.45
C THR A 75 7.50 -15.55 14.70
N ILE A 76 8.68 -15.04 15.04
CA ILE A 76 9.23 -13.83 14.41
C ILE A 76 9.80 -14.17 13.04
N LYS A 77 9.14 -13.71 11.97
CA LYS A 77 9.60 -13.88 10.58
C LYS A 77 10.45 -12.71 10.08
N GLU A 78 10.14 -11.52 10.56
CA GLU A 78 10.79 -10.29 10.13
C GLU A 78 12.11 -10.02 10.91
N ALA A 79 13.13 -9.52 10.21
CA ALA A 79 14.43 -9.33 10.83
C ALA A 79 14.46 -8.14 11.79
N TYR A 80 15.32 -8.23 12.81
CA TYR A 80 15.50 -7.24 13.87
C TYR A 80 14.31 -7.07 14.84
N HIS A 81 13.23 -7.81 14.68
CA HIS A 81 12.16 -7.87 15.67
C HIS A 81 12.52 -8.69 16.90
N ILE A 82 11.93 -8.29 18.02
CA ILE A 82 12.06 -8.89 19.35
C ILE A 82 10.71 -9.47 19.80
N LEU A 83 9.61 -8.89 19.29
CA LEU A 83 8.26 -9.37 19.51
C LEU A 83 7.64 -9.91 18.22
N CYS A 84 6.71 -10.84 18.37
CA CYS A 84 5.84 -11.32 17.31
C CYS A 84 4.75 -10.29 17.00
N ASP A 85 4.19 -10.27 15.78
CA ASP A 85 3.16 -9.28 15.40
C ASP A 85 1.92 -9.39 16.30
N LYS A 86 1.49 -10.61 16.62
CA LYS A 86 0.39 -10.85 17.57
C LYS A 86 0.68 -10.23 18.95
N CYS A 87 1.92 -10.31 19.38
CA CYS A 87 2.38 -9.86 20.70
C CYS A 87 2.52 -8.33 20.74
N ALA A 88 3.04 -7.75 19.66
CA ALA A 88 3.18 -6.31 19.47
C ALA A 88 1.80 -5.65 19.40
N ASN A 89 0.86 -6.22 18.64
CA ASN A 89 -0.51 -5.71 18.52
C ASN A 89 -1.27 -5.77 19.85
N LYS A 90 -1.17 -6.89 20.58
CA LYS A 90 -1.80 -7.02 21.91
C LYS A 90 -1.30 -5.99 22.92
N LYS A 91 -0.01 -5.63 22.84
CA LYS A 91 0.64 -4.69 23.77
C LYS A 91 0.63 -3.25 23.26
N GLY A 92 0.33 -3.01 21.99
CA GLY A 92 0.44 -1.69 21.34
C GLY A 92 1.86 -1.12 21.39
N VAL A 93 2.89 -1.95 21.21
CA VAL A 93 4.31 -1.52 21.28
C VAL A 93 5.08 -1.87 20.01
N CYS A 94 6.14 -1.11 19.72
CA CYS A 94 7.05 -1.38 18.60
C CYS A 94 7.69 -2.77 18.71
N SER A 95 7.59 -3.56 17.64
CA SER A 95 8.14 -4.93 17.56
C SER A 95 9.66 -5.02 17.75
N LYS A 96 10.38 -3.90 17.57
CA LYS A 96 11.85 -3.80 17.68
C LYS A 96 12.34 -3.22 19.01
N CYS A 97 11.80 -2.11 19.49
CA CYS A 97 12.30 -1.44 20.70
C CYS A 97 11.36 -1.53 21.91
N GLN A 98 10.17 -2.12 21.76
CA GLN A 98 9.15 -2.27 22.81
C GLN A 98 8.64 -0.93 23.40
N GLN A 99 8.94 0.20 22.76
CA GLN A 99 8.38 1.49 23.13
C GLN A 99 6.98 1.64 22.52
N SER A 100 6.07 2.25 23.26
CA SER A 100 4.69 2.58 22.85
C SER A 100 4.59 3.85 21.98
N THR A 101 5.72 4.38 21.52
CA THR A 101 5.75 5.56 20.64
C THR A 101 5.04 5.27 19.32
N GLN A 102 4.42 6.31 18.74
CA GLN A 102 3.63 6.28 17.50
C GLN A 102 4.09 5.17 16.55
N ILE A 103 3.34 4.07 16.55
CA ILE A 103 3.52 2.98 15.61
C ILE A 103 2.96 3.51 14.30
N ILE A 104 3.80 3.55 13.27
CA ILE A 104 3.33 3.94 11.95
C ILE A 104 2.47 2.78 11.48
N ILE A 105 1.16 2.97 11.56
CA ILE A 105 0.24 2.18 10.76
C ILE A 105 0.53 2.66 9.35
N SER A 106 1.28 1.87 8.60
CA SER A 106 1.42 2.11 7.18
C SER A 106 0.02 1.92 6.61
N ASP A 107 -0.63 3.00 6.15
CA ASP A 107 -1.91 3.00 5.43
C ASP A 107 -1.79 2.31 4.06
N VAL A 108 -1.17 1.14 4.06
CA VAL A 108 -1.06 0.26 2.90
C VAL A 108 -2.34 -0.54 2.91
N LYS A 109 -3.33 -0.06 2.15
CA LYS A 109 -4.54 -0.82 1.84
C LYS A 109 -4.13 -2.22 1.40
N SER A 110 -4.79 -3.24 1.94
CA SER A 110 -4.42 -4.62 1.60
C SER A 110 -4.67 -4.90 0.11
N ASP A 111 -3.94 -5.83 -0.51
CA ASP A 111 -4.16 -6.19 -1.92
C ASP A 111 -5.63 -6.54 -2.23
N LYS A 112 -6.31 -7.19 -1.27
CA LYS A 112 -7.75 -7.50 -1.36
C LYS A 112 -8.63 -6.26 -1.36
N GLU A 113 -8.26 -5.27 -0.56
CA GLU A 113 -8.96 -4.00 -0.44
C GLU A 113 -8.77 -3.13 -1.69
N LEU A 114 -7.54 -3.09 -2.22
CA LEU A 114 -7.25 -2.45 -3.50
C LEU A 114 -8.05 -3.07 -4.65
N LEU A 115 -8.14 -4.40 -4.69
CA LEU A 115 -8.91 -5.10 -5.72
C LEU A 115 -10.41 -4.80 -5.62
N LYS A 116 -10.94 -4.73 -4.39
CA LYS A 116 -12.34 -4.38 -4.13
C LYS A 116 -12.63 -2.94 -4.54
N GLU A 117 -11.75 -2.00 -4.22
CA GLU A 117 -11.86 -0.60 -4.60
C GLU A 117 -11.81 -0.42 -6.13
N GLN A 118 -10.97 -1.20 -6.82
CA GLN A 118 -10.92 -1.20 -8.28
C GLN A 118 -12.22 -1.73 -8.90
N GLN A 119 -12.75 -2.86 -8.40
CA GLN A 119 -14.04 -3.40 -8.84
C GLN A 119 -15.20 -2.43 -8.59
N GLU A 120 -15.20 -1.72 -7.47
CA GLU A 120 -16.20 -0.71 -7.14
C GLU A 120 -16.10 0.49 -8.11
N ARG A 121 -14.89 0.98 -8.40
CA ARG A 121 -14.67 2.02 -9.41
C ARG A 121 -15.16 1.59 -10.79
N ASP A 122 -14.88 0.35 -11.20
CA ASP A 122 -15.33 -0.19 -12.49
C ASP A 122 -16.86 -0.34 -12.55
N ARG A 123 -17.51 -0.74 -11.45
CA ARG A 123 -18.97 -0.78 -11.34
C ARG A 123 -19.59 0.62 -11.41
N LEU A 124 -19.03 1.62 -10.75
CA LEU A 124 -19.50 3.01 -10.84
C LEU A 124 -19.29 3.59 -12.24
N LEU A 125 -18.19 3.22 -12.90
CA LEU A 125 -17.98 3.58 -14.29
C LEU A 125 -18.97 2.86 -15.21
N SER A 126 -19.41 1.64 -14.89
CA SER A 126 -20.36 0.90 -15.74
C SER A 126 -21.71 1.61 -15.84
N THR A 127 -22.18 2.26 -14.76
CA THR A 127 -23.45 2.98 -14.69
C THR A 127 -23.46 4.34 -15.40
N LEU A 128 -22.29 4.92 -15.69
CA LEU A 128 -22.19 6.20 -16.40
C LEU A 128 -22.35 6.03 -17.91
N SER A 129 -22.73 7.10 -18.63
CA SER A 129 -22.75 7.08 -20.10
C SER A 129 -21.34 7.00 -20.69
N GLU A 130 -21.19 6.44 -21.90
CA GLU A 130 -19.89 6.25 -22.53
C GLU A 130 -19.09 7.57 -22.67
N ARG A 131 -19.79 8.69 -22.94
CA ARG A 131 -19.20 10.03 -23.00
C ARG A 131 -18.54 10.41 -21.68
N LYS A 132 -19.22 10.18 -20.55
CA LYS A 132 -18.72 10.45 -19.19
C LYS A 132 -17.56 9.52 -18.81
N LYS A 133 -17.63 8.23 -19.19
CA LYS A 133 -16.52 7.26 -19.01
C LYS A 133 -15.26 7.71 -19.73
N ARG A 134 -15.36 8.09 -21.01
CA ARG A 134 -14.22 8.57 -21.82
C ARG A 134 -13.60 9.83 -21.24
N THR A 135 -14.40 10.76 -20.69
CA THR A 135 -13.87 11.95 -20.03
C THR A 135 -13.12 11.63 -18.74
N TYR A 136 -13.63 10.68 -17.94
CA TYR A 136 -12.97 10.25 -16.71
C TYR A 136 -11.61 9.59 -16.99
N ILE A 137 -11.55 8.69 -17.99
CA ILE A 137 -10.31 8.02 -18.39
C ILE A 137 -9.24 9.05 -18.84
N ARG A 138 -9.62 10.05 -19.64
CA ARG A 138 -8.70 11.12 -20.08
C ARG A 138 -8.18 11.98 -18.93
N LYS A 139 -9.00 12.22 -17.90
CA LYS A 139 -8.56 12.98 -16.71
C LYS A 139 -7.57 12.16 -15.87
N LEU A 140 -7.82 10.86 -15.70
CA LEU A 140 -6.89 9.94 -15.04
C LEU A 140 -5.53 9.87 -15.76
N GLU A 141 -5.53 9.83 -17.09
CA GLU A 141 -4.30 9.84 -17.91
C GLU A 141 -3.47 11.13 -17.72
N ARG A 142 -4.10 12.22 -17.26
CA ARG A 142 -3.46 13.49 -16.92
C ARG A 142 -3.07 13.59 -15.43
N GLU A 143 -3.28 12.54 -14.63
CA GLU A 143 -3.07 12.54 -13.17
C GLU A 143 -3.94 13.56 -12.41
N GLU A 144 -5.02 14.04 -13.02
CA GLU A 144 -6.04 14.85 -12.35
C GLU A 144 -7.02 13.90 -11.66
N GLU A 145 -6.94 13.75 -10.33
CA GLU A 145 -7.89 12.98 -9.51
C GLU A 145 -9.29 13.60 -9.65
N PRO A 146 -10.20 13.01 -10.45
CA PRO A 146 -11.50 13.61 -10.70
C PRO A 146 -12.38 13.32 -9.49
N SER A 147 -12.93 14.36 -8.86
CA SER A 147 -13.92 14.15 -7.82
C SER A 147 -15.14 13.44 -8.43
N LEU A 148 -15.58 12.33 -7.83
CA LEU A 148 -16.76 11.58 -8.27
C LEU A 148 -18.03 12.45 -8.30
N SER A 149 -18.07 13.53 -7.49
CA SER A 149 -19.13 14.54 -7.47
C SER A 149 -19.28 15.31 -8.79
N ASP A 150 -18.18 15.61 -9.48
CA ASP A 150 -18.22 16.44 -10.71
C ASP A 150 -18.88 15.70 -11.91
N LEU A 151 -18.91 14.37 -11.88
CA LEU A 151 -19.54 13.55 -12.93
C LEU A 151 -21.06 13.45 -12.79
N ILE A 152 -21.56 13.56 -11.56
CA ILE A 152 -22.98 13.47 -11.21
C ILE A 152 -23.67 14.82 -11.42
N GLN A 153 -22.98 15.92 -11.11
CA GLN A 153 -23.53 17.27 -11.13
C GLN A 153 -23.84 17.83 -12.53
N SER A 154 -23.30 17.22 -13.58
CA SER A 154 -23.63 17.51 -14.99
C SER A 154 -24.97 16.91 -15.44
N SER A 155 -25.86 16.56 -14.51
CA SER A 155 -27.17 15.93 -14.78
C SER A 155 -28.35 16.79 -14.27
N ASN A 156 -28.10 17.97 -13.69
CA ASN A 156 -29.15 18.82 -13.11
C ASN A 156 -29.43 20.13 -13.87
N ASP A 157 -28.75 20.38 -14.99
CA ASP A 157 -29.13 21.45 -15.92
C ASP A 157 -29.47 20.81 -17.27
N ASN A 158 -30.75 20.43 -17.42
CA ASN A 158 -31.54 20.48 -18.64
C ASN A 158 -32.96 20.00 -18.28
N ASN A 159 -33.82 20.97 -17.94
CA ASN A 159 -35.24 20.83 -18.24
C ASN A 159 -35.35 20.88 -19.77
N ASP A 160 -35.42 19.73 -20.42
CA ASP A 160 -35.98 19.55 -21.76
C ASP A 160 -36.74 18.21 -21.71
N ILE A 161 -37.93 18.28 -21.10
CA ILE A 161 -39.07 17.46 -21.51
C ILE A 161 -39.51 18.09 -22.82
N ASP A 162 -39.26 17.42 -23.93
CA ASP A 162 -40.07 17.39 -25.15
C ASP A 162 -39.40 16.39 -26.12
N ASP A 163 -40.22 15.62 -26.85
CA ASP A 163 -39.88 14.53 -27.79
C ASP A 163 -39.77 13.11 -27.20
N ILE A 164 -40.87 12.67 -26.57
CA ILE A 164 -41.34 11.28 -26.74
C ILE A 164 -42.40 11.36 -27.83
N ASP A 165 -42.03 10.96 -29.04
CA ASP A 165 -42.94 10.43 -30.06
C ASP A 165 -42.15 9.41 -30.91
N ASP A 166 -42.69 8.20 -30.96
CA ASP A 166 -42.44 7.13 -31.93
C ASP A 166 -41.07 6.43 -31.97
N ILE A 167 -41.00 5.28 -31.28
CA ILE A 167 -40.78 3.99 -31.98
C ILE A 167 -41.44 2.86 -31.18
N ASP A 168 -42.57 2.42 -31.71
CA ASP A 168 -43.13 1.08 -31.56
C ASP A 168 -42.16 0.03 -32.13
N ASP A 169 -42.31 -1.22 -31.65
CA ASP A 169 -41.58 -2.46 -31.99
C ASP A 169 -40.37 -2.83 -31.12
N ILE A 170 -40.66 -3.51 -30.00
CA ILE A 170 -40.14 -4.86 -29.72
C ILE A 170 -41.20 -5.57 -28.86
N ASP A 171 -42.09 -6.29 -29.54
CA ASP A 171 -42.80 -7.43 -28.98
C ASP A 171 -41.86 -8.65 -28.93
N ASP A 172 -42.03 -9.44 -27.86
CA ASP A 172 -41.58 -10.83 -27.68
C ASP A 172 -40.08 -11.10 -27.46
N VAL A 173 -39.70 -11.44 -26.22
CA VAL A 173 -39.86 -12.81 -25.67
C VAL A 173 -39.52 -12.79 -24.18
N ASP A 174 -40.55 -12.96 -23.36
CA ASP A 174 -40.47 -13.51 -22.01
C ASP A 174 -40.01 -14.97 -22.09
N ASN A 175 -38.96 -15.37 -21.36
CA ASN A 175 -39.03 -16.54 -20.46
C ASN A 175 -37.69 -16.75 -19.74
N ILE A 176 -37.65 -16.55 -18.42
CA ILE A 176 -36.95 -17.45 -17.50
C ILE A 176 -37.75 -17.41 -16.19
N SER A 177 -38.71 -18.33 -16.13
CA SER A 177 -39.39 -18.75 -14.93
C SER A 177 -38.37 -19.19 -13.88
N LYS A 178 -38.56 -18.68 -12.65
CA LYS A 178 -38.10 -19.33 -11.43
C LYS A 178 -38.73 -20.71 -11.34
N GLU A 179 -37.93 -21.73 -11.05
CA GLU A 179 -38.36 -22.87 -10.23
C GLU A 179 -37.25 -23.17 -9.21
N GLU A 180 -37.60 -22.95 -7.93
CA GLU A 180 -36.99 -23.58 -6.75
C GLU A 180 -37.62 -24.98 -6.56
N SER A 181 -36.79 -25.95 -6.14
CA SER A 181 -37.06 -27.10 -5.25
C SER A 181 -36.10 -28.24 -5.66
N ASP A 182 -35.05 -28.56 -4.91
CA ASP A 182 -35.00 -29.36 -3.67
C ASP A 182 -34.73 -30.86 -3.95
N GLU A 183 -33.66 -31.36 -3.30
CA GLU A 183 -33.41 -32.74 -2.80
C GLU A 183 -33.30 -33.89 -3.84
N GLU A 184 -32.53 -34.98 -3.72
CA GLU A 184 -31.91 -35.73 -2.62
C GLU A 184 -30.58 -36.42 -3.04
N ASP A 185 -29.91 -36.95 -2.02
CA ASP A 185 -28.74 -37.83 -1.96
C ASP A 185 -28.62 -38.95 -3.01
N GLU A 186 -27.37 -39.32 -3.34
CA GLU A 186 -27.03 -40.75 -3.41
C GLU A 186 -25.56 -41.03 -3.07
N GLN A 187 -25.38 -41.84 -2.02
CA GLN A 187 -24.14 -42.51 -1.66
C GLN A 187 -23.85 -43.63 -2.66
N ASN A 188 -22.61 -43.70 -3.14
CA ASN A 188 -21.85 -44.96 -3.18
C ASN A 188 -20.34 -44.70 -3.27
#